data_AF-A0A7W2AC43-F1
#
_entry.id   AF-A0A7W2AC43-F1
#
_cell.length_a   1.000
_cell.length_b   1.000
_cell.length_c   1.000
_cell.angle_alpha   90.00
_cell.angle_beta   90.00
_cell.angle_gamma   90.00
#
_symmetry.space_group_name_H-M   'P 1'
#
loop_
_entity.id
_entity.type
_entity.pdbx_description
1 polymer ?
#
loop_
_entity_poly.entity_id
_entity_poly.type
_entity_poly.pdbx_seq_one_letter_code
_entity_poly.pdbx_strand_id
1 'polypeptide(L)'
;MGADNLKSEKVSDLPVGKQANVAQSEERNTEHHIRRPMSEKMKLMYLGTLVFFVFMIFLMASIKNPDLYQIDKETLILINQAFNALVLLTIPFLLGMLGAVSRVLIAGLNVVNQSSLILSSGLMATFSWIGIKSGVLLAIVAPHLEKQGIPPEGIVSSPSNFYTMALVAVLVGMFSTNLYLFINQKVEQLTQKSNNENPNK
;
A
#
# COMPACT_ATOMS: atom_id res chain seq x y z
N MET A 1 51.63 32.70 31.32
CA MET A 1 50.63 33.60 31.95
C MET A 1 50.64 34.92 31.20
N GLY A 2 49.52 35.32 30.61
CA GLY A 2 49.32 36.66 30.04
C GLY A 2 49.07 36.70 28.53
N ALA A 3 47.84 36.41 28.10
CA ALA A 3 47.32 36.85 26.79
C ALA A 3 45.77 36.91 26.69
N ASP A 4 45.00 36.57 27.74
CA ASP A 4 43.53 36.50 27.66
C ASP A 4 42.79 37.78 28.04
N ASN A 5 43.49 38.84 28.47
CA ASN A 5 42.84 40.03 29.04
C ASN A 5 42.59 41.21 28.08
N LEU A 6 42.74 41.04 26.76
CA LEU A 6 42.59 42.16 25.80
C LEU A 6 41.30 42.13 24.95
N LYS A 7 40.47 41.08 25.06
CA LYS A 7 39.28 40.94 24.20
C LYS A 7 37.95 41.26 24.90
N SER A 8 37.89 41.21 26.23
CA SER A 8 36.65 41.46 26.98
C SER A 8 36.29 42.94 27.11
N GLU A 9 37.25 43.85 26.93
CA GLU A 9 37.04 45.28 27.18
C GLU A 9 36.41 46.01 25.99
N LYS A 10 36.37 45.40 24.80
CA LYS A 10 35.91 46.08 23.57
C LYS A 10 34.44 45.90 23.23
N VAL A 11 33.71 45.06 23.97
CA VAL A 11 32.29 44.76 23.70
C VAL A 11 31.35 45.56 24.61
N SER A 12 31.83 46.01 25.78
CA SER A 12 31.04 46.75 26.77
C SER A 12 30.68 48.19 26.40
N ASP A 13 31.39 48.81 25.45
CA ASP A 13 31.18 50.21 25.04
C ASP A 13 30.27 50.39 23.81
N LEU A 14 29.63 49.32 23.33
CA LEU A 14 28.64 49.42 22.27
C LEU A 14 27.26 49.77 22.86
N PRO A 15 26.52 50.74 22.29
CA PRO A 15 25.20 51.10 22.80
C PRO A 15 24.29 49.87 22.85
N VAL A 16 23.49 49.72 23.91
CA VAL A 16 22.69 48.53 24.27
C VAL A 16 21.88 47.95 23.09
N GLY A 17 21.41 48.80 22.16
CA GLY A 17 20.70 48.37 20.94
C GLY A 17 21.55 47.64 19.88
N LYS A 18 22.88 47.80 19.87
CA LYS A 18 23.80 47.04 19.00
C LYS A 18 24.18 45.70 19.59
N GLN A 19 24.33 45.58 20.92
CA GLN A 19 24.61 44.29 21.57
C GLN A 19 23.43 43.32 21.43
N ALA A 20 22.20 43.83 21.56
CA ALA A 20 20.99 43.04 21.31
C ALA A 20 20.90 42.56 19.85
N ASN A 21 21.28 43.37 18.87
CA ASN A 21 21.28 42.98 17.46
C ASN A 21 22.36 41.94 17.12
N VAL A 22 23.52 41.96 17.78
CA VAL A 22 24.60 40.97 17.56
C VAL A 22 24.21 39.62 18.18
N ALA A 23 23.70 39.61 19.42
CA ALA A 23 23.22 38.40 20.07
C ALA A 23 22.02 37.78 19.32
N GLN A 24 21.10 38.60 18.84
CA GLN A 24 19.92 38.14 18.09
C GLN A 24 20.28 37.71 16.65
N SER A 25 21.37 38.24 16.08
CA SER A 25 21.93 37.78 14.80
C SER A 25 22.71 36.47 14.92
N GLU A 26 23.33 36.20 16.07
CA GLU A 26 23.94 34.90 16.37
C GLU A 26 22.87 33.82 16.67
N GLU A 27 21.82 34.13 17.44
CA GLU A 27 20.72 33.18 17.67
C GLU A 27 19.94 32.84 16.38
N ARG A 28 19.62 33.84 15.54
CA ARG A 28 18.95 33.58 14.23
C ARG A 28 19.82 32.78 13.26
N ASN A 29 21.14 32.95 13.29
CA ASN A 29 22.05 32.15 12.44
C ASN A 29 22.20 30.71 12.95
N THR A 30 21.98 30.46 14.24
CA THR A 30 22.10 29.13 14.83
C THR A 30 20.84 28.28 14.58
N GLU A 31 19.66 28.89 14.60
CA GLU A 31 18.38 28.18 14.36
C GLU A 31 18.17 27.77 12.89
N HIS A 32 18.74 28.49 11.93
CA HIS A 32 18.53 28.22 10.50
C HIS A 32 19.41 27.10 9.92
N HIS A 33 20.27 26.45 10.73
CA HIS A 33 21.25 25.47 10.27
C HIS A 33 20.87 23.99 10.46
N ILE A 34 19.71 23.67 11.04
CA ILE A 34 19.35 22.27 11.34
C ILE A 34 18.03 21.84 10.71
N ARG A 35 17.82 22.08 9.41
CA ARG A 35 16.96 21.22 8.57
C ARG A 35 17.47 21.23 7.13
N ARG A 36 18.68 20.70 6.92
CA ARG A 36 19.06 20.29 5.56
C ARG A 36 18.12 19.15 5.18
N PRO A 37 17.32 19.24 4.10
CA PRO A 37 16.59 18.09 3.61
C PRO A 37 17.64 17.02 3.29
N MET A 38 17.63 15.90 4.02
CA MET A 38 18.48 14.77 3.69
C MET A 38 18.29 14.48 2.20
N SER A 39 19.39 14.53 1.46
CA SER A 39 19.40 14.22 0.03
C SER A 39 18.73 12.86 -0.17
N GLU A 40 17.99 12.68 -1.27
CA GLU A 40 17.27 11.43 -1.54
C GLU A 40 18.19 10.20 -1.47
N LYS A 41 19.48 10.38 -1.78
CA LYS A 41 20.54 9.38 -1.63
C LYS A 41 20.78 8.97 -0.17
N MET A 42 20.76 9.90 0.78
CA MET A 42 20.87 9.61 2.22
C MET A 42 19.66 8.83 2.73
N LYS A 43 18.45 9.19 2.27
CA LYS A 43 17.23 8.45 2.62
C LYS A 43 17.27 7.02 2.08
N LEU A 44 17.70 6.86 0.82
CA LEU A 44 17.86 5.54 0.19
C LEU A 44 18.94 4.70 0.90
N MET A 45 20.05 5.32 1.31
CA MET A 45 21.10 4.65 2.09
C MET A 45 20.59 4.20 3.46
N TYR A 46 19.79 5.03 4.13
CA TYR A 46 19.20 4.68 5.43
C TYR A 46 18.18 3.53 5.30
N LEU A 47 17.34 3.57 4.26
CA LEU A 47 16.42 2.49 3.93
C LEU A 47 17.18 1.19 3.62
N GLY A 48 18.24 1.25 2.82
CA GLY A 48 19.09 0.10 2.51
C GLY A 48 19.77 -0.47 3.76
N THR A 49 20.23 0.40 4.66
CA THR A 49 20.84 -0.02 5.95
C THR A 49 19.82 -0.71 6.85
N LEU A 50 18.58 -0.19 6.92
CA LEU A 50 17.49 -0.80 7.69
C LEU A 50 17.11 -2.18 7.13
N VAL A 51 16.97 -2.30 5.80
CA VAL A 51 16.71 -3.58 5.14
C VAL A 51 17.84 -4.57 5.41
N PHE A 52 19.10 -4.14 5.31
CA PHE A 52 20.27 -4.98 5.59
C PHE A 52 20.29 -5.45 7.05
N PHE A 53 19.93 -4.57 8.00
CA PHE A 53 19.89 -4.91 9.42
C PHE A 53 18.81 -5.93 9.73
N VAL A 54 17.60 -5.74 9.18
CA VAL A 54 16.50 -6.72 9.28
C VAL A 54 16.94 -8.06 8.68
N PHE A 55 17.55 -8.05 7.50
CA PHE A 55 18.06 -9.25 6.85
C PHE A 55 19.10 -9.97 7.73
N MET A 56 20.02 -9.23 8.35
CA MET A 56 21.01 -9.81 9.28
C MET A 56 20.37 -10.43 10.52
N ILE A 57 19.34 -9.80 11.09
CA ILE A 57 18.57 -10.39 12.20
C ILE A 57 17.94 -11.72 11.77
N PHE A 58 17.29 -11.74 10.61
CA PHE A 58 16.70 -12.97 10.06
C PHE A 58 17.74 -14.05 9.82
N LEU A 59 18.90 -13.70 9.26
CA LEU A 59 19.97 -14.64 8.96
C LEU A 59 20.56 -15.23 10.26
N MET A 60 20.75 -14.40 11.28
CA MET A 60 21.21 -14.85 12.59
C MET A 60 20.17 -15.73 13.31
N ALA A 61 18.88 -15.37 13.20
CA ALA A 61 17.78 -16.19 13.71
C ALA A 61 17.70 -17.54 12.98
N SER A 62 17.97 -17.56 11.66
CA SER A 62 17.98 -18.76 10.84
C SER A 62 19.10 -19.72 11.25
N ILE A 63 20.32 -19.22 11.46
CA ILE A 63 21.47 -20.06 11.87
C ILE A 63 21.26 -20.64 13.27
N LYS A 64 20.66 -19.87 14.19
CA LYS A 64 20.45 -20.31 15.59
C LYS A 64 19.35 -21.37 15.75
N ASN A 65 18.45 -21.49 14.78
CA ASN A 65 17.34 -22.44 14.83
C ASN A 65 17.48 -23.47 13.69
N PRO A 66 18.31 -24.51 13.85
CA PRO A 66 18.52 -25.52 12.82
C PRO A 66 17.24 -26.31 12.48
N ASP A 67 16.26 -26.34 13.39
CA ASP A 67 14.93 -26.91 13.17
C ASP A 67 14.12 -26.18 12.09
N LEU A 68 14.45 -24.92 11.75
CA LEU A 68 13.84 -24.23 10.59
C LEU A 68 14.15 -24.92 9.26
N TYR A 69 15.22 -25.71 9.19
CA TYR A 69 15.63 -26.44 7.99
C TYR A 69 15.13 -27.89 7.97
N GLN A 70 14.60 -28.39 9.09
CA GLN A 70 13.94 -29.68 9.13
C GLN A 70 12.49 -29.49 8.71
N ILE A 71 12.21 -29.72 7.43
CA ILE A 71 10.86 -29.58 6.89
C ILE A 71 10.05 -30.80 7.31
N ASP A 72 9.16 -30.61 8.27
CA ASP A 72 8.20 -31.62 8.68
C ASP A 72 7.27 -32.01 7.52
N LYS A 73 6.76 -33.24 7.56
CA LYS A 73 5.81 -33.75 6.55
C LYS A 73 4.54 -32.88 6.48
N GLU A 74 4.11 -32.33 7.60
CA GLU A 74 2.97 -31.41 7.66
C GLU A 74 3.26 -30.09 6.92
N THR A 75 4.46 -29.54 7.08
CA THR A 75 4.91 -28.35 6.36
C THR A 75 4.97 -28.61 4.85
N LEU A 76 5.45 -29.78 4.42
CA LEU A 76 5.44 -30.19 3.01
C LEU A 76 4.01 -30.26 2.43
N ILE A 77 3.06 -30.81 3.18
CA ILE A 77 1.65 -30.86 2.78
C ILE A 77 1.10 -29.44 2.64
N LEU A 78 1.37 -28.56 3.61
CA LEU A 78 0.89 -27.19 3.60
C LEU A 78 1.48 -26.39 2.44
N ILE A 79 2.78 -26.53 2.15
CA ILE A 79 3.44 -25.91 0.99
C ILE A 79 2.79 -26.39 -0.31
N ASN A 80 2.55 -27.70 -0.45
CA ASN A 80 1.93 -28.25 -1.66
C ASN A 80 0.49 -27.76 -1.84
N GLN A 81 -0.29 -27.71 -0.76
CA GLN A 81 -1.63 -27.15 -0.77
C GLN A 81 -1.63 -25.65 -1.14
N ALA A 82 -0.70 -24.88 -0.58
CA ALA A 82 -0.54 -23.46 -0.90
C ALA A 82 -0.14 -23.25 -2.37
N PHE A 83 0.74 -24.08 -2.91
CA PHE A 83 1.13 -24.03 -4.32
C PHE A 83 -0.05 -24.36 -5.24
N ASN A 84 -0.80 -25.43 -4.93
CA ASN A 84 -2.00 -25.78 -5.69
C ASN A 84 -3.05 -24.66 -5.62
N ALA A 85 -3.21 -24.02 -4.46
CA ALA A 85 -4.08 -22.86 -4.31
C ALA A 85 -3.60 -21.67 -5.15
N LEU A 86 -2.30 -21.37 -5.17
CA LEU A 86 -1.70 -20.31 -5.98
C LEU A 86 -1.99 -20.53 -7.48
N VAL A 87 -1.76 -21.75 -7.98
CA VAL A 87 -2.04 -22.12 -9.37
C VAL A 87 -3.54 -21.93 -9.68
N LEU A 88 -4.41 -22.39 -8.79
CA LEU A 88 -5.86 -22.26 -8.95
C LEU A 88 -6.33 -20.80 -8.94
N LEU A 89 -5.71 -19.93 -8.13
CA LEU A 89 -6.01 -18.51 -8.05
C LEU A 89 -5.46 -17.70 -9.22
N THR A 90 -4.54 -18.26 -10.00
CA THR A 90 -3.96 -17.57 -11.16
C THR A 90 -5.03 -17.33 -12.24
N ILE A 91 -6.00 -18.24 -12.37
CA ILE A 91 -7.10 -18.12 -13.35
C ILE A 91 -7.97 -16.87 -13.08
N PRO A 92 -8.62 -16.72 -11.90
CA PRO A 92 -9.42 -15.53 -11.61
C PRO A 92 -8.57 -14.26 -11.59
N PHE A 93 -7.31 -14.32 -11.18
CA PHE A 93 -6.38 -13.20 -11.24
C PHE A 93 -6.20 -12.67 -12.67
N LEU A 94 -5.85 -13.54 -13.61
CA LEU A 94 -5.62 -13.18 -15.01
C LEU A 94 -6.89 -12.66 -15.67
N LEU A 95 -8.03 -13.31 -15.43
CA LEU A 95 -9.32 -12.88 -15.98
C LEU A 95 -9.77 -11.53 -15.38
N GLY A 96 -9.55 -11.30 -14.09
CA GLY A 96 -9.82 -10.00 -13.44
C GLY A 96 -8.95 -8.86 -13.98
N MET A 97 -7.68 -9.13 -14.26
CA MET A 97 -6.80 -8.17 -14.94
C MET A 97 -7.23 -7.94 -16.38
N LEU A 98 -7.57 -8.99 -17.14
CA LEU A 98 -8.01 -8.86 -18.54
C LEU A 98 -9.30 -8.04 -18.67
N GLY A 99 -10.25 -8.24 -17.76
CA GLY A 99 -11.47 -7.44 -17.67
C GLY A 99 -11.18 -5.96 -17.38
N ALA A 100 -10.22 -5.69 -16.48
CA ALA A 100 -9.78 -4.33 -16.18
C ALA A 100 -9.08 -3.67 -17.36
N VAL A 101 -8.17 -4.36 -18.03
CA VAL A 101 -7.48 -3.87 -19.24
C VAL A 101 -8.50 -3.51 -20.32
N SER A 102 -9.44 -4.40 -20.60
CA SER A 102 -10.54 -4.15 -21.55
C SER A 102 -11.29 -2.87 -21.20
N ARG A 103 -11.61 -2.67 -19.92
CA ARG A 103 -12.32 -1.48 -19.44
C ARG A 103 -11.50 -0.20 -19.58
N VAL A 104 -10.22 -0.25 -19.20
CA VAL A 104 -9.30 0.89 -19.30
C VAL A 104 -9.14 1.31 -20.76
N LEU A 105 -9.04 0.35 -21.68
CA LEU A 105 -9.00 0.60 -23.12
C LEU A 105 -10.30 1.23 -23.64
N ILE A 106 -11.47 0.72 -23.22
CA ILE A 106 -12.77 1.30 -23.57
C ILE A 106 -12.90 2.75 -23.05
N ALA A 107 -12.36 3.02 -21.86
CA ALA A 107 -12.34 4.36 -21.29
C ALA A 107 -11.33 5.32 -21.96
N GLY A 108 -10.53 4.84 -22.93
CA GLY A 108 -9.51 5.64 -23.62
C GLY A 108 -8.33 6.03 -22.73
N LEU A 109 -8.12 5.34 -21.60
CA LEU A 109 -7.06 5.64 -20.66
C LEU A 109 -5.78 4.86 -20.97
N ASN A 110 -4.63 5.43 -20.62
CA ASN A 110 -3.36 4.74 -20.79
C ASN A 110 -3.23 3.58 -19.78
N VAL A 111 -3.11 2.37 -20.30
CA VAL A 111 -2.99 1.11 -19.53
C VAL A 111 -1.81 1.14 -18.55
N VAL A 112 -0.68 1.73 -18.95
CA VAL A 112 0.54 1.79 -18.12
C VAL A 112 0.30 2.64 -16.87
N ASN A 113 -0.37 3.78 -17.04
CA ASN A 113 -0.70 4.70 -15.95
C ASN A 113 -1.74 4.12 -14.99
N GLN A 114 -2.52 3.13 -15.44
CA GLN A 114 -3.54 2.45 -14.65
C GLN A 114 -3.12 1.02 -14.23
N SER A 115 -1.82 0.72 -14.26
CA SER A 115 -1.27 -0.59 -13.88
C SER A 115 -1.64 -1.00 -12.46
N SER A 116 -1.60 -0.07 -11.50
CA SER A 116 -2.05 -0.31 -10.12
C SER A 116 -3.53 -0.71 -10.05
N LEU A 117 -4.38 -0.09 -10.88
CA LEU A 117 -5.81 -0.39 -10.94
C LEU A 117 -6.05 -1.80 -11.52
N ILE A 118 -5.35 -2.12 -12.60
CA ILE A 118 -5.42 -3.43 -13.26
C ILE A 118 -4.97 -4.54 -12.31
N LEU A 119 -3.84 -4.35 -11.64
CA LEU A 119 -3.32 -5.30 -10.66
C LEU A 119 -4.29 -5.49 -9.48
N SER A 120 -4.86 -4.39 -8.98
CA SER A 120 -5.86 -4.42 -7.90
C SER A 120 -7.13 -5.15 -8.31
N SER A 121 -7.57 -5.02 -9.56
CA SER A 121 -8.71 -5.77 -10.09
C SER A 121 -8.44 -7.27 -10.12
N GLY A 122 -7.25 -7.69 -10.55
CA GLY A 122 -6.82 -9.09 -10.48
C GLY A 122 -6.85 -9.63 -9.06
N LEU A 123 -6.26 -8.91 -8.11
CA LEU A 123 -6.27 -9.30 -6.69
C LEU A 123 -7.70 -9.35 -6.14
N MET A 124 -8.55 -8.40 -6.49
CA MET A 124 -9.95 -8.38 -6.06
C MET A 124 -10.74 -9.58 -6.61
N ALA A 125 -10.48 -10.01 -7.84
CA ALA A 125 -11.05 -11.24 -8.39
C ALA A 125 -10.56 -12.47 -7.60
N THR A 126 -9.28 -12.54 -7.20
CA THR A 126 -8.79 -13.65 -6.36
C THR A 126 -9.42 -13.66 -4.96
N PHE A 127 -9.56 -12.50 -4.31
CA PHE A 127 -10.21 -12.42 -3.00
C PHE A 127 -11.69 -12.74 -3.08
N SER A 128 -12.38 -12.32 -4.13
CA SER A 128 -13.77 -12.70 -4.37
C SER A 128 -13.89 -14.22 -4.52
N TRP A 129 -13.02 -14.84 -5.32
CA TRP A 129 -12.97 -16.28 -5.48
C TRP A 129 -12.72 -17.02 -4.17
N ILE A 130 -11.77 -16.57 -3.35
CA ILE A 130 -11.51 -17.13 -2.01
C ILE A 130 -12.72 -16.94 -1.09
N GLY A 131 -13.33 -15.76 -1.08
CA GLY A 131 -14.49 -15.45 -0.23
C GLY A 131 -15.73 -16.28 -0.56
N ILE A 132 -15.93 -16.59 -1.84
CA ILE A 132 -17.01 -17.49 -2.29
C ILE A 132 -16.68 -18.94 -1.93
N LYS A 133 -15.48 -19.41 -2.27
CA LYS A 133 -15.07 -20.82 -2.06
C LYS A 133 -14.90 -21.18 -0.58
N SER A 134 -14.48 -20.23 0.26
CA SER A 134 -14.34 -20.41 1.71
C SER A 134 -15.68 -20.47 2.45
N GLY A 135 -16.80 -20.19 1.76
CA GLY A 135 -18.10 -20.12 2.41
C GLY A 135 -18.23 -18.96 3.41
N VAL A 136 -17.26 -18.04 3.48
CA VAL A 136 -17.31 -16.88 4.39
C VAL A 136 -18.51 -15.98 4.05
N LEU A 137 -18.79 -15.79 2.76
CA LEU A 137 -19.99 -15.09 2.32
C LEU A 137 -21.28 -15.84 2.70
N LEU A 138 -21.27 -17.17 2.59
CA LEU A 138 -22.38 -18.02 3.04
C LEU A 138 -22.55 -17.95 4.56
N ALA A 139 -21.49 -17.92 5.36
CA ALA A 139 -21.56 -17.82 6.82
C ALA A 139 -22.17 -16.48 7.29
N ILE A 140 -21.93 -15.38 6.55
CA ILE A 140 -22.53 -14.06 6.85
C ILE A 140 -24.01 -14.01 6.43
N VAL A 141 -24.37 -14.68 5.33
CA VAL A 141 -25.72 -14.62 4.74
C VAL A 141 -26.62 -15.78 5.20
N ALA A 142 -26.04 -16.85 5.75
CA ALA A 142 -26.73 -18.02 6.34
C ALA A 142 -27.88 -17.66 7.28
N PRO A 143 -27.73 -16.73 8.27
CA PRO A 143 -28.86 -16.37 9.14
C PRO A 143 -30.04 -15.72 8.40
N HIS A 144 -29.83 -15.25 7.16
CA HIS A 144 -30.88 -14.71 6.30
C HIS A 144 -31.43 -15.76 5.32
N LEU A 145 -30.64 -16.78 4.95
CA LEU A 145 -31.03 -17.88 4.05
C LEU A 145 -31.80 -18.99 4.78
N GLU A 146 -31.47 -19.27 6.04
CA GLU A 146 -32.23 -20.18 6.90
C GLU A 146 -33.67 -19.69 7.09
N LYS A 147 -33.87 -18.37 7.17
CA LYS A 147 -35.21 -17.74 7.20
C LYS A 147 -36.01 -17.95 5.91
N GLN A 148 -35.35 -18.33 4.81
CA GLN A 148 -35.96 -18.58 3.50
C GLN A 148 -36.00 -20.08 3.13
N GLY A 149 -35.56 -20.98 4.03
CA GLY A 149 -35.67 -22.43 3.84
C GLY A 149 -34.74 -23.02 2.77
N ILE A 150 -33.64 -22.33 2.43
CA ILE A 150 -32.67 -22.83 1.43
C ILE A 150 -31.52 -23.54 2.17
N PRO A 151 -31.30 -24.85 1.95
CA PRO A 151 -30.19 -25.57 2.59
C PRO A 151 -28.84 -25.09 2.03
N PRO A 152 -27.92 -24.60 2.88
CA PRO A 152 -26.68 -23.97 2.44
C PRO A 152 -25.63 -24.95 1.90
N GLU A 153 -25.78 -26.27 2.13
CA GLU A 153 -24.72 -27.25 1.83
C GLU A 153 -24.57 -27.60 0.34
N GLY A 154 -25.58 -27.31 -0.49
CA GLY A 154 -25.60 -27.68 -1.92
C GLY A 154 -24.93 -26.69 -2.88
N ILE A 155 -24.63 -25.47 -2.42
CA ILE A 155 -24.23 -24.35 -3.31
C ILE A 155 -22.72 -24.41 -3.65
N VAL A 156 -21.90 -25.08 -2.85
CA VAL A 156 -20.42 -25.04 -3.01
C VAL A 156 -19.85 -26.27 -3.72
N SER A 157 -20.59 -27.38 -3.77
CA SER A 157 -20.01 -28.72 -4.01
C SER A 157 -20.12 -29.25 -5.45
N SER A 158 -20.84 -28.58 -6.35
CA SER A 158 -21.04 -29.07 -7.73
C SER A 158 -19.99 -28.48 -8.70
N PRO A 159 -19.42 -29.27 -9.65
CA PRO A 159 -18.51 -28.77 -10.69
C PRO A 159 -19.11 -27.65 -11.55
N SER A 160 -20.44 -27.64 -11.75
CA SER A 160 -21.14 -26.54 -12.43
C SER A 160 -20.98 -25.20 -11.71
N ASN A 161 -20.81 -25.25 -10.38
CA ASN A 161 -20.71 -24.05 -9.56
C ASN A 161 -19.31 -23.41 -9.70
N PHE A 162 -18.28 -24.18 -10.08
CA PHE A 162 -16.94 -23.63 -10.34
C PHE A 162 -16.96 -22.53 -11.40
N TYR A 163 -17.57 -22.79 -12.56
CA TYR A 163 -17.64 -21.80 -13.65
C TYR A 163 -18.49 -20.59 -13.27
N THR A 164 -19.60 -20.80 -12.57
CA THR A 164 -20.45 -19.70 -12.08
C THR A 164 -19.72 -18.85 -11.04
N MET A 165 -19.02 -19.47 -10.09
CA MET A 165 -18.20 -18.74 -9.11
C MET A 165 -17.07 -17.98 -9.80
N ALA A 166 -16.52 -18.51 -10.90
CA ALA A 166 -15.39 -17.90 -11.60
C ALA A 166 -15.87 -16.66 -12.33
N LEU A 167 -17.02 -16.80 -13.00
CA LEU A 167 -17.71 -15.69 -13.64
C LEU A 167 -18.04 -14.59 -12.63
N VAL A 168 -18.60 -14.93 -11.46
CA VAL A 168 -18.90 -13.94 -10.40
C VAL A 168 -17.62 -13.24 -9.93
N ALA A 169 -16.56 -13.99 -9.64
CA ALA A 169 -15.28 -13.41 -9.20
C ALA A 169 -14.68 -12.45 -10.25
N VAL A 170 -14.75 -12.81 -11.53
CA VAL A 170 -14.29 -11.97 -12.64
C VAL A 170 -15.14 -10.71 -12.79
N LEU A 171 -16.47 -10.84 -12.69
CA LEU A 171 -17.37 -9.69 -12.73
C LEU A 171 -17.12 -8.73 -11.57
N VAL A 172 -16.86 -9.25 -10.36
CA VAL A 172 -16.51 -8.43 -9.18
C VAL A 172 -15.19 -7.68 -9.42
N GLY A 173 -14.16 -8.34 -9.97
CA GLY A 173 -12.91 -7.67 -10.36
C GLY A 173 -13.15 -6.55 -11.38
N MET A 174 -13.84 -6.86 -12.48
CA MET A 174 -14.16 -5.88 -13.53
C MET A 174 -15.03 -4.72 -13.01
N PHE A 175 -15.92 -4.98 -12.06
CA PHE A 175 -16.78 -3.98 -11.42
C PHE A 175 -15.96 -3.00 -10.57
N SER A 176 -14.94 -3.48 -9.86
CA SER A 176 -14.02 -2.62 -9.09
C SER A 176 -13.37 -1.53 -9.96
N THR A 177 -12.90 -1.93 -11.14
CA THR A 177 -12.34 -1.00 -12.12
C THR A 177 -13.38 0.03 -12.56
N ASN A 178 -14.66 -0.36 -12.69
CA ASN A 178 -15.73 0.60 -13.00
C ASN A 178 -15.87 1.67 -11.93
N LEU A 179 -15.96 1.21 -10.68
CA LEU A 179 -16.26 2.06 -9.55
C LEU A 179 -15.15 3.08 -9.39
N TYR A 180 -13.90 2.65 -9.49
CA TYR A 180 -12.75 3.55 -9.42
C TYR A 180 -12.78 4.61 -10.52
N LEU A 181 -12.99 4.20 -11.78
CA LEU A 181 -13.05 5.15 -12.89
C LEU A 181 -14.21 6.14 -12.73
N PHE A 182 -15.38 5.65 -12.31
CA PHE A 182 -16.53 6.48 -12.04
C PHE A 182 -16.28 7.50 -10.93
N ILE A 183 -15.65 7.08 -9.83
CA ILE A 183 -15.30 7.98 -8.71
C ILE A 183 -14.29 9.03 -9.19
N ASN A 184 -13.22 8.62 -9.88
CA ASN A 184 -12.23 9.58 -10.40
C ASN A 184 -12.88 10.60 -11.34
N GLN A 185 -13.72 10.16 -12.29
CA GLN A 185 -14.44 11.05 -13.19
C GLN A 185 -15.37 12.00 -12.44
N LYS A 186 -16.07 11.52 -11.40
CA LYS A 186 -16.94 12.37 -10.56
C LYS A 186 -16.14 13.40 -9.76
N VAL A 187 -15.02 13.01 -9.16
CA VAL A 187 -14.15 13.91 -8.40
C VAL A 187 -13.55 14.99 -9.32
N GLU A 188 -13.12 14.60 -10.51
CA GLU A 188 -12.57 15.53 -11.50
C GLU A 188 -13.63 16.53 -11.98
N GLN A 189 -14.86 16.08 -12.25
CA GLN A 189 -15.98 16.96 -12.58
C GLN A 189 -16.33 17.94 -11.45
N LEU A 190 -16.34 17.47 -10.20
CA LEU A 190 -16.62 18.32 -9.04
C LEU A 190 -15.52 19.35 -8.81
N THR A 191 -14.25 18.95 -9.01
CA THR A 191 -13.10 19.85 -8.89
C THR A 191 -13.14 20.91 -9.97
N GLN A 192 -13.41 20.55 -11.23
CA GLN A 192 -13.55 21.51 -12.33
C GLN A 192 -14.73 22.46 -12.13
N LYS A 193 -15.87 21.97 -11.62
CA LYS A 193 -17.01 22.83 -11.27
C LYS A 193 -16.64 23.80 -10.15
N SER A 194 -16.04 23.33 -9.06
CA SER A 194 -15.61 24.18 -7.95
C SER A 194 -14.56 25.22 -8.36
N ASN A 195 -13.68 24.89 -9.30
CA ASN A 195 -12.65 25.81 -9.78
C ASN A 195 -13.20 26.86 -10.76
N ASN A 196 -14.20 26.49 -11.58
CA ASN A 196 -14.89 27.42 -12.47
C ASN A 196 -15.90 28.33 -11.74
N GLU A 197 -16.43 27.90 -10.59
CA GLU A 197 -17.35 28.70 -9.77
C GLU A 197 -16.63 29.76 -8.91
N ASN A 198 -15.30 29.71 -8.83
CA ASN A 198 -14.49 30.70 -8.12
C ASN A 198 -13.39 31.31 -9.02
N PRO A 199 -13.75 32.14 -10.01
CA PRO A 199 -12.79 32.72 -10.96
C PRO A 199 -11.87 33.81 -10.37
N ASN A 200 -11.95 34.10 -9.06
CA ASN A 200 -11.23 35.21 -8.41
C ASN A 200 -10.26 34.72 -7.31
N LYS A 201 -9.28 33.90 -7.69
CA LYS A 201 -8.05 33.74 -6.90
C LYS A 201 -6.82 33.76 -7.81
#